data_AF-A0AB35IP96-F1
#
_entry.id   AF-A0AB35IP96-F1
#
_cell.length_a   1.000
_cell.length_b   1.000
_cell.length_c   1.000
_cell.angle_alpha   90.00
_cell.angle_beta   90.00
_cell.angle_gamma   90.00
#
_symmetry.space_group_name_H-M   'P 1'
#
loop_
_entity.id
_entity.type
_entity.pdbx_description
1 polymer ?
#
loop_
_entity_poly.entity_id
_entity_poly.type
_entity_poly.pdbx_seq_one_letter_code
_entity_poly.pdbx_strand_id
1 'polypeptide(L)'
;MSYIETSKKDVIDKVKLYLKHIRAIRKYRDDILLELDDFFVTSVDLSSPVLENARKEKTKVLASRISKNDKLLRIVDNIDNIIEDFLINILFFEAKERKILKCYIFSEGYTDMINDLNDKYYISQSNYIRLLPKICLKLSEYIDYNNPPEIEEIIKNNVNNEVKG
;
A
#
# COMPACT_ATOMS: atom_id res chain seq x y z
N MET A 1 -8.20 35.25 -11.84
CA MET A 1 -8.21 33.88 -11.30
C MET A 1 -9.01 33.93 -10.02
N SER A 2 -10.21 33.33 -10.00
CA SER A 2 -11.14 33.52 -8.87
C SER A 2 -10.75 32.64 -7.68
N TYR A 3 -11.03 33.08 -6.46
CA TYR A 3 -10.69 32.38 -5.21
C TYR A 3 -11.17 30.90 -5.18
N ILE A 4 -12.26 30.62 -5.90
CA ILE A 4 -12.88 29.28 -6.03
C ILE A 4 -12.01 28.33 -6.86
N GLU A 5 -11.30 28.82 -7.88
CA GLU A 5 -10.41 28.00 -8.73
C GLU A 5 -9.16 27.56 -7.96
N THR A 6 -8.64 28.44 -7.10
CA THR A 6 -7.48 28.15 -6.23
C THR A 6 -7.81 27.07 -5.20
N SER A 7 -9.02 27.12 -4.63
CA SER A 7 -9.50 26.13 -3.66
C SER A 7 -9.67 24.73 -4.27
N LYS A 8 -10.26 24.62 -5.48
CA LYS A 8 -10.40 23.31 -6.16
C LYS A 8 -9.05 22.69 -6.49
N LYS A 9 -8.08 23.50 -6.92
CA LYS A 9 -6.73 23.03 -7.22
C LYS A 9 -6.05 22.45 -5.98
N ASP A 10 -6.14 23.13 -4.84
CA ASP A 10 -5.59 22.64 -3.56
C ASP A 10 -6.17 21.27 -3.18
N VAL A 11 -7.49 21.11 -3.28
CA VAL A 11 -8.16 19.83 -3.03
C VAL A 11 -7.65 18.74 -3.98
N ILE A 12 -7.54 19.03 -5.28
CA ILE A 12 -7.02 18.07 -6.26
C ILE A 12 -5.60 17.64 -5.92
N ASP A 13 -4.73 18.58 -5.54
CA ASP A 13 -3.33 18.29 -5.25
C ASP A 13 -3.18 17.47 -3.96
N LYS A 14 -3.98 17.75 -2.93
CA LYS A 14 -4.03 16.94 -1.70
C LYS A 14 -4.58 15.54 -1.94
N VAL A 15 -5.65 15.39 -2.72
CA VAL A 15 -6.18 14.06 -3.07
C VAL A 15 -5.18 13.26 -3.90
N LYS A 16 -4.45 13.90 -4.83
CA LYS A 16 -3.35 13.23 -5.54
C LYS A 16 -2.23 12.80 -4.60
N LEU A 17 -1.91 13.60 -3.59
CA LEU A 17 -0.93 13.22 -2.56
C LEU A 17 -1.44 11.99 -1.79
N TYR A 18 -2.69 11.99 -1.33
CA TYR A 18 -3.31 10.83 -0.70
C TYR A 18 -3.19 9.56 -1.57
N LEU A 19 -3.50 9.65 -2.88
CA LEU A 19 -3.36 8.51 -3.80
C LEU A 19 -1.92 8.00 -3.92
N LYS A 20 -0.92 8.90 -3.85
CA LYS A 20 0.49 8.50 -3.83
C LYS A 20 0.85 7.75 -2.56
N HIS A 21 0.30 8.15 -1.42
CA HIS A 21 0.50 7.46 -0.15
C HIS A 21 -0.09 6.05 -0.18
N ILE A 22 -1.32 5.89 -0.67
CA ILE A 22 -1.93 4.55 -0.86
C ILE A 22 -1.07 3.68 -1.78
N ARG A 23 -0.55 4.25 -2.89
CA ARG A 23 0.36 3.53 -3.79
C ARG A 23 1.68 3.13 -3.10
N ALA A 24 2.26 4.00 -2.29
CA ALA A 24 3.49 3.72 -1.56
C ALA A 24 3.28 2.61 -0.53
N ILE A 25 2.17 2.66 0.20
CA ILE A 25 1.77 1.64 1.17
C ILE A 25 1.58 0.28 0.49
N ARG A 26 0.88 0.22 -0.66
CA ARG A 26 0.78 -1.02 -1.45
C ARG A 26 2.16 -1.57 -1.82
N LYS A 27 3.06 -0.73 -2.32
CA LYS A 27 4.41 -1.20 -2.69
C LYS A 27 5.17 -1.73 -1.49
N TYR A 28 5.08 -1.04 -0.36
CA TYR A 28 5.71 -1.49 0.87
C TYR A 28 5.16 -2.84 1.35
N ARG A 29 3.85 -3.08 1.20
CA ARG A 29 3.27 -4.41 1.43
C ARG A 29 3.90 -5.47 0.54
N ASP A 30 4.06 -5.19 -0.75
CA ASP A 30 4.65 -6.15 -1.69
C ASP A 30 6.13 -6.42 -1.34
N ASP A 31 6.88 -5.40 -0.93
CA ASP A 31 8.26 -5.54 -0.44
C ASP A 31 8.33 -6.44 0.82
N ILE A 32 7.37 -6.30 1.75
CA ILE A 32 7.28 -7.16 2.93
C ILE A 32 6.99 -8.62 2.55
N LEU A 33 6.08 -8.84 1.60
CA LEU A 33 5.75 -10.19 1.15
C LEU A 33 6.94 -10.87 0.49
N LEU A 34 7.74 -10.15 -0.30
CA LEU A 34 9.00 -10.66 -0.83
C LEU A 34 9.99 -11.05 0.27
N GLU A 35 10.11 -10.22 1.33
CA GLU A 35 10.96 -10.55 2.48
C GLU A 35 10.49 -11.83 3.22
N LEU A 36 9.18 -12.00 3.36
CA LEU A 36 8.56 -13.17 3.99
C LEU A 36 8.76 -14.44 3.14
N ASP A 37 8.67 -14.35 1.82
CA ASP A 37 8.91 -15.47 0.91
C ASP A 37 10.37 -15.96 0.98
N ASP A 38 11.34 -15.04 1.04
CA ASP A 38 12.77 -15.36 1.20
C ASP A 38 13.09 -16.11 2.51
N PHE A 39 12.28 -15.92 3.57
CA PHE A 39 12.42 -16.67 4.81
C PHE A 39 12.19 -18.18 4.61
N PHE A 40 11.17 -18.55 3.84
CA PHE A 40 10.84 -19.96 3.62
C PHE A 40 11.91 -20.68 2.80
N VAL A 41 12.50 -19.99 1.82
CA VAL A 41 13.58 -20.50 0.97
C VAL A 41 14.89 -20.69 1.75
N THR A 42 15.19 -19.81 2.71
CA THR A 42 16.44 -19.82 3.49
C THR A 42 16.33 -20.57 4.82
N SER A 43 15.29 -21.38 5.01
CA SER A 43 15.10 -22.14 6.25
C SER A 43 16.29 -23.07 6.52
N VAL A 44 16.89 -22.92 7.70
CA VAL A 44 18.13 -23.57 8.11
C VAL A 44 17.88 -25.05 8.34
N ASP A 45 18.65 -25.93 7.71
CA ASP A 45 18.62 -27.36 8.00
C ASP A 45 19.08 -27.62 9.45
N LEU A 46 18.11 -27.94 10.32
CA LEU A 46 18.30 -28.23 11.73
C LEU A 46 18.77 -29.68 11.96
N SER A 47 18.86 -30.50 10.92
CA SER A 47 19.28 -31.91 11.04
C SER A 47 20.78 -32.09 11.30
N SER A 48 21.59 -31.03 11.17
CA SER A 48 23.04 -31.08 11.33
C SER A 48 23.46 -31.42 12.78
N PRO A 49 24.39 -32.38 12.98
CA PRO A 49 24.86 -32.81 14.29
C PRO A 49 25.85 -31.79 14.88
N VAL A 50 25.35 -30.64 15.34
CA VAL A 50 26.18 -29.61 16.00
C VAL A 50 26.00 -29.65 17.51
N LEU A 51 27.11 -29.44 18.24
CA LEU A 51 27.24 -29.22 19.69
C LEU A 51 26.04 -28.47 20.29
N GLU A 52 25.57 -28.91 21.46
CA GLU A 52 24.36 -28.44 22.14
C GLU A 52 24.27 -26.90 22.27
N ASN A 53 25.40 -26.21 22.44
CA ASN A 53 25.46 -24.75 22.50
C ASN A 53 25.12 -24.08 21.15
N ALA A 54 25.59 -24.65 20.04
CA ALA A 54 25.24 -24.17 18.70
C ALA A 54 23.77 -24.43 18.36
N ARG A 55 23.17 -25.49 18.91
CA ARG A 55 21.72 -25.73 18.80
C ARG A 55 20.92 -24.65 19.54
N LYS A 56 21.28 -24.32 20.79
CA LYS A 56 20.62 -23.25 21.56
C LYS A 56 20.67 -21.90 20.84
N GLU A 57 21.82 -21.56 20.27
CA GLU A 57 22.00 -20.31 19.51
C GLU A 57 21.19 -20.31 18.20
N LYS A 58 21.19 -21.42 17.44
CA LYS A 58 20.33 -21.59 16.26
C LYS A 58 18.84 -21.47 16.58
N THR A 59 18.37 -22.07 17.68
CA THR A 59 16.97 -21.97 18.11
C THR A 59 16.58 -20.53 18.48
N LYS A 60 17.49 -19.77 19.12
CA LYS A 60 17.25 -18.37 19.46
C LYS A 60 17.13 -17.50 18.20
N VAL A 61 17.98 -17.73 17.19
CA VAL A 61 17.91 -17.04 15.89
C VAL A 61 16.62 -17.41 15.14
N LEU A 62 16.20 -18.67 15.18
CA LEU A 62 14.94 -19.08 14.57
C LEU A 62 13.74 -18.40 15.25
N ALA A 63 13.70 -18.40 16.58
CA ALA A 63 12.63 -17.76 17.35
C ALA A 63 12.54 -16.25 17.09
N SER A 64 13.68 -15.55 16.98
CA SER A 64 13.67 -14.11 16.65
C SER A 64 13.20 -13.83 15.23
N ARG A 65 13.56 -14.68 14.26
CA ARG A 65 13.04 -14.57 12.88
C ARG A 65 11.54 -14.84 12.81
N ILE A 66 11.02 -15.86 13.51
CA ILE A 66 9.57 -16.13 13.57
C ILE A 66 8.84 -14.91 14.16
N SER A 67 9.33 -14.37 15.29
CA SER A 67 8.73 -13.18 15.90
C SER A 67 8.78 -11.96 14.98
N LYS A 68 9.84 -11.79 14.18
CA LYS A 68 9.91 -10.73 13.15
C LYS A 68 8.84 -10.95 12.07
N ASN A 69 8.68 -12.17 11.59
CA ASN A 69 7.72 -12.49 10.54
C ASN A 69 6.28 -12.27 11.01
N ASP A 70 5.95 -12.64 12.25
CA ASP A 70 4.62 -12.38 12.83
C ASP A 70 4.29 -10.88 12.85
N LYS A 71 5.29 -10.02 13.13
CA LYS A 71 5.13 -8.55 13.08
C LYS A 71 4.90 -8.06 11.66
N LEU A 72 5.67 -8.58 10.70
CA LEU A 72 5.52 -8.24 9.29
C LEU A 72 4.14 -8.65 8.74
N LEU A 73 3.62 -9.82 9.13
CA LEU A 73 2.28 -10.26 8.76
C LEU A 73 1.18 -9.33 9.30
N ARG A 74 1.29 -8.90 10.57
CA ARG A 74 0.35 -7.90 11.13
C ARG A 74 0.42 -6.56 10.41
N ILE A 75 1.61 -6.14 9.97
CA ILE A 75 1.75 -4.94 9.14
C ILE A 75 1.03 -5.14 7.80
N VAL A 76 1.21 -6.30 7.14
CA VAL A 76 0.50 -6.63 5.90
C VAL A 76 -1.02 -6.59 6.09
N ASP A 77 -1.55 -7.20 7.15
CA ASP A 77 -3.00 -7.19 7.45
C ASP A 77 -3.53 -5.76 7.62
N ASN A 78 -2.79 -4.89 8.32
CA ASN A 78 -3.18 -3.49 8.49
C ASN A 78 -3.15 -2.72 7.16
N ILE A 79 -2.17 -2.99 6.31
CA ILE A 79 -2.10 -2.40 4.98
C ILE A 79 -3.27 -2.88 4.11
N ASP A 80 -3.59 -4.17 4.17
CA ASP A 80 -4.71 -4.75 3.43
C ASP A 80 -6.03 -4.09 3.81
N ASN A 81 -6.29 -3.89 5.10
CA ASN A 81 -7.47 -3.15 5.56
C ASN A 81 -7.54 -1.73 4.99
N ILE A 82 -6.41 -1.00 4.97
CA ILE A 82 -6.34 0.37 4.40
C ILE A 82 -6.66 0.36 2.90
N ILE A 83 -6.12 -0.62 2.17
CA ILE A 83 -6.37 -0.75 0.72
C ILE A 83 -7.82 -1.16 0.46
N GLU A 84 -8.37 -2.07 1.25
CA GLU A 84 -9.78 -2.49 1.16
C GLU A 84 -10.73 -1.32 1.43
N ASP A 85 -10.49 -0.53 2.48
CA ASP A 85 -11.27 0.67 2.78
C ASP A 85 -11.23 1.67 1.61
N PHE A 86 -10.06 1.89 1.02
CA PHE A 86 -9.94 2.71 -0.19
C PHE A 86 -10.76 2.13 -1.35
N LEU A 87 -10.71 0.81 -1.57
CA LEU A 87 -11.46 0.14 -2.62
C LEU A 87 -12.99 0.22 -2.41
N ILE A 88 -13.45 0.18 -1.16
CA ILE A 88 -14.85 0.38 -0.78
C ILE A 88 -15.29 1.81 -1.09
N ASN A 89 -14.48 2.81 -0.75
CA ASN A 89 -14.78 4.22 -1.01
C ASN A 89 -14.99 4.51 -2.50
N ILE A 90 -14.32 3.78 -3.38
CA ILE A 90 -14.45 3.96 -4.84
C ILE A 90 -15.52 3.07 -5.47
N LEU A 91 -16.22 2.22 -4.71
CA LEU A 91 -17.19 1.25 -5.26
C LEU A 91 -18.32 1.94 -6.04
N PHE A 92 -18.78 3.09 -5.55
CA PHE A 92 -19.86 3.90 -6.14
C PHE A 92 -19.42 4.79 -7.32
N PHE A 93 -18.14 4.79 -7.66
CA PHE A 93 -17.62 5.55 -8.81
C PHE A 93 -18.01 4.87 -10.11
N GLU A 94 -18.01 5.60 -11.23
CA GLU A 94 -18.27 4.98 -12.52
C GLU A 94 -17.19 3.95 -12.86
N ALA A 95 -17.52 2.92 -13.64
CA ALA A 95 -16.56 1.86 -13.97
C ALA A 95 -15.25 2.40 -14.57
N LYS A 96 -15.33 3.47 -15.38
CA LYS A 96 -14.16 4.13 -15.96
C LYS A 96 -13.30 4.83 -14.92
N GLU A 97 -13.91 5.51 -13.96
CA GLU A 97 -13.23 6.20 -12.86
C GLU A 97 -12.54 5.20 -11.93
N ARG A 98 -13.23 4.10 -11.58
CA ARG A 98 -12.67 3.00 -10.78
C ARG A 98 -11.45 2.39 -11.45
N LYS A 99 -11.49 2.17 -12.77
CA LYS A 99 -10.35 1.67 -13.55
C LYS A 99 -9.16 2.62 -13.47
N ILE A 100 -9.39 3.92 -13.61
CA ILE A 100 -8.34 4.95 -13.46
C ILE A 100 -7.71 4.90 -12.06
N LEU A 101 -8.52 4.89 -11.00
CA LEU A 101 -8.02 4.84 -9.63
C LEU A 101 -7.26 3.54 -9.34
N LYS A 102 -7.79 2.38 -9.76
CA LYS A 102 -7.11 1.10 -9.63
C LYS A 102 -5.77 1.09 -10.37
N CYS A 103 -5.73 1.50 -11.64
CA CYS A 103 -4.45 1.61 -12.36
C CYS A 103 -3.49 2.55 -11.64
N TYR A 104 -3.96 3.68 -11.10
CA TYR A 104 -3.09 4.61 -10.38
C TYR A 104 -2.43 3.96 -9.17
N ILE A 105 -3.17 3.17 -8.38
CA ILE A 105 -2.64 2.50 -7.18
C ILE A 105 -1.79 1.28 -7.51
N PHE A 106 -2.27 0.41 -8.41
CA PHE A 106 -1.71 -0.93 -8.60
C PHE A 106 -0.64 -1.03 -9.70
N SER A 107 -0.42 0.02 -10.49
CA SER A 107 0.66 -0.02 -11.50
C SER A 107 2.04 0.17 -10.86
N GLU A 108 3.07 -0.35 -11.53
CA GLU A 108 4.45 -0.21 -11.06
C GLU A 108 5.04 1.18 -11.34
N GLY A 109 4.90 1.66 -12.57
CA GLY A 109 5.28 3.02 -12.97
C GLY A 109 4.11 3.87 -13.49
N TYR A 110 4.42 5.10 -13.91
CA TYR A 110 3.50 5.92 -14.68
C TYR A 110 3.31 5.36 -16.09
N THR A 111 4.39 4.90 -16.73
CA THR A 111 4.36 4.29 -18.06
C THR A 111 3.45 3.06 -18.07
N ASP A 112 3.61 2.15 -17.11
CA ASP A 112 2.78 0.94 -17.00
C ASP A 112 1.31 1.30 -16.77
N MET A 113 1.05 2.31 -15.93
CA MET A 113 -0.30 2.81 -15.71
C MET A 113 -0.96 3.31 -17.01
N ILE A 114 -0.23 4.09 -17.82
CA ILE A 114 -0.77 4.60 -19.09
C ILE A 114 -0.98 3.46 -20.08
N ASN A 115 -0.05 2.52 -20.17
CA ASN A 115 -0.19 1.34 -21.03
C ASN A 115 -1.40 0.50 -20.62
N ASP A 116 -1.54 0.18 -19.33
CA ASP A 116 -2.68 -0.58 -18.81
C ASP A 116 -4.02 0.13 -19.05
N LEU A 117 -4.05 1.45 -18.86
CA LEU A 117 -5.24 2.26 -19.15
C LEU A 117 -5.62 2.21 -20.63
N ASN A 118 -4.64 2.30 -21.51
CA ASN A 118 -4.87 2.28 -22.95
C ASN A 118 -5.27 0.88 -23.43
N ASP A 119 -4.50 -0.14 -23.07
CA ASP A 119 -4.56 -1.46 -23.68
C ASP A 119 -5.68 -2.32 -23.08
N LYS A 120 -5.88 -2.26 -21.76
CA LYS A 120 -6.90 -3.06 -21.06
C LYS A 120 -8.24 -2.34 -20.97
N TYR A 121 -8.24 -1.02 -20.95
CA TYR A 121 -9.42 -0.22 -20.62
C TYR A 121 -9.84 0.79 -21.70
N TYR A 122 -9.08 0.91 -22.79
CA TYR A 122 -9.33 1.86 -23.88
C TYR A 122 -9.44 3.31 -23.40
N ILE A 123 -8.64 3.66 -22.38
CA ILE A 123 -8.54 5.00 -21.79
C ILE A 123 -7.22 5.61 -22.23
N SER A 124 -7.27 6.50 -23.22
CA SER A 124 -6.09 7.26 -23.65
C SER A 124 -5.51 8.14 -22.54
N GLN A 125 -4.22 8.44 -22.62
CA GLN A 125 -3.55 9.38 -21.72
C GLN A 125 -4.25 10.75 -21.66
N SER A 126 -4.74 11.26 -22.80
CA SER A 126 -5.47 12.52 -22.86
C SER A 126 -6.79 12.48 -22.08
N ASN A 127 -7.52 11.36 -22.15
CA ASN A 127 -8.72 11.15 -21.35
C ASN A 127 -8.40 11.05 -19.86
N TYR A 128 -7.34 10.32 -19.50
CA TYR A 128 -6.86 10.24 -18.12
C TYR A 128 -6.55 11.62 -17.53
N ILE A 129 -5.75 12.44 -18.23
CA ILE A 129 -5.38 13.80 -17.79
C ILE A 129 -6.61 14.67 -17.55
N ARG A 130 -7.62 14.56 -18.42
CA ARG A 130 -8.87 15.33 -18.31
C ARG A 130 -9.79 14.83 -17.18
N LEU A 131 -9.82 13.52 -16.94
CA LEU A 131 -10.74 12.90 -15.97
C LEU A 131 -10.19 12.94 -14.55
N LEU A 132 -8.88 12.76 -14.36
CA LEU A 132 -8.28 12.66 -13.03
C LEU A 132 -8.65 13.82 -12.11
N PRO A 133 -8.59 15.11 -12.52
CA PRO A 133 -9.00 16.21 -11.64
C PRO A 133 -10.45 16.12 -11.17
N LYS A 134 -11.37 15.66 -12.03
CA LYS A 134 -12.79 15.48 -11.68
C LYS A 134 -12.96 14.33 -10.69
N ILE A 135 -12.24 13.23 -10.93
CA ILE A 135 -12.20 12.07 -10.04
C ILE A 135 -11.66 12.48 -8.67
N CYS A 136 -10.60 13.29 -8.60
CA CYS A 136 -10.05 13.79 -7.34
C CYS A 136 -11.07 14.61 -6.54
N LEU A 137 -11.78 15.54 -7.19
CA LEU A 137 -12.82 16.34 -6.53
C LEU A 137 -13.99 15.49 -6.04
N LYS A 138 -14.38 14.47 -6.79
CA LYS A 138 -15.39 13.51 -6.34
C LYS A 138 -14.87 12.71 -5.15
N LEU A 139 -13.65 12.21 -5.22
CA LEU A 139 -13.03 11.40 -4.17
C LEU A 139 -12.86 12.16 -2.86
N SER A 140 -12.59 13.47 -2.90
CA SER A 140 -12.48 14.27 -1.67
C SER A 140 -13.73 14.27 -0.79
N GLU A 141 -14.90 13.88 -1.31
CA GLU A 141 -16.13 13.76 -0.52
C GLU A 141 -16.19 12.46 0.31
N TYR A 142 -15.31 11.50 0.02
CA TYR A 142 -15.35 10.14 0.60
C TYR A 142 -14.10 9.77 1.40
N ILE A 143 -13.04 10.59 1.36
CA ILE A 143 -11.78 10.30 2.03
C ILE A 143 -11.33 11.47 2.89
N ASP A 144 -10.60 11.16 3.97
CA ASP A 144 -9.83 12.16 4.71
C ASP A 144 -8.47 12.38 4.05
N TYR A 145 -8.45 13.23 3.03
CA TYR A 145 -7.21 13.57 2.32
C TYR A 145 -6.29 14.52 3.10
N ASN A 146 -6.73 15.06 4.25
CA ASN A 146 -5.87 15.89 5.09
C ASN A 146 -4.99 15.05 6.02
N ASN A 147 -5.41 13.81 6.30
CA ASN A 147 -4.66 12.83 7.08
C ASN A 147 -4.44 11.56 6.23
N PRO A 148 -3.59 11.63 5.17
CA PRO A 148 -3.30 10.46 4.37
C PRO A 148 -2.61 9.38 5.21
N PRO A 149 -2.87 8.09 4.97
CA PRO A 149 -2.19 7.04 5.70
C PRO A 149 -0.68 7.06 5.37
N GLU A 150 0.14 6.85 6.39
CA GLU A 150 1.61 6.85 6.27
C GLU A 150 2.20 5.52 6.75
N ILE A 151 3.24 5.07 6.07
CA ILE A 151 3.92 3.80 6.39
C ILE A 151 4.46 3.84 7.82
N GLU A 152 5.04 4.97 8.22
CA GLU A 152 5.62 5.19 9.54
C GLU A 152 4.58 5.05 10.65
N GLU A 153 3.36 5.55 10.43
CA GLU A 153 2.27 5.43 11.41
C GLU A 153 1.77 3.98 11.52
N ILE A 154 1.65 3.28 10.38
CA ILE A 154 1.28 1.86 10.35
C ILE A 154 2.29 1.01 11.14
N ILE A 155 3.59 1.29 10.98
CA ILE A 155 4.66 0.60 11.73
C ILE A 155 4.56 0.93 13.23
N LYS A 156 4.41 2.21 13.60
CA LYS A 156 4.32 2.64 15.02
C LYS A 156 3.12 2.03 15.72
N ASN A 157 1.95 1.99 15.08
CA ASN A 157 0.73 1.44 15.66
C ASN A 157 0.83 -0.08 15.90
N ASN A 158 1.56 -0.80 15.04
CA ASN A 158 1.87 -2.21 15.27
C ASN A 158 2.76 -2.43 16.51
N VAL A 159 3.73 -1.56 16.76
CA VAL A 159 4.61 -1.65 17.96
C VAL A 159 3.83 -1.36 19.25
N ASN A 160 2.95 -0.35 19.25
CA ASN A 160 2.22 0.06 20.46
C ASN A 160 1.18 -0.98 20.91
N ASN A 161 0.61 -1.76 19.99
CA ASN A 161 -0.33 -2.83 20.31
C ASN A 161 0.35 -4.03 21.01
N GLU A 162 1.68 -4.17 20.96
CA GLU A 162 2.42 -5.19 21.70
C GLU A 162 2.67 -4.81 23.17
N VAL A 163 2.63 -3.51 23.51
CA VAL A 163 2.92 -3.02 24.88
C VAL A 163 1.68 -3.09 25.79
N LYS A 164 0.50 -3.26 25.21
CA LYS A 164 -0.79 -3.33 25.93
C LYS A 164 -1.36 -4.74 26.08
N GLY A 165 -0.64 -5.76 25.60
CA GLY A 165 -1.04 -7.18 25.66
C GLY A 165 -0.40 -7.93 26.82
#